data_AF-A0A1J5MMA5-F1
#
_entry.id   AF-A0A1J5MMA5-F1
#
_cell.length_a   1.000
_cell.length_b   1.000
_cell.length_c   1.000
_cell.angle_alpha   90.00
_cell.angle_beta   90.00
_cell.angle_gamma   90.00
#
_symmetry.space_group_name_H-M   'P 1'
#
loop_
_entity.id
_entity.type
_entity.pdbx_description
1 polymer ?
#
loop_
_entity_poly.entity_id
_entity_poly.type
_entity_poly.pdbx_seq_one_letter_code
_entity_poly.pdbx_strand_id
1 'polypeptide(L)'
;MKLLTTLTLLATIAISSNTLAHGGGHGAMGADRAVSLAQTSAKMLTFKSHNMSVGKLDPSWNKVKLEQFILVEESKENFIVKATNKANNQTLYFKVGKDGSVNEVSESSDFKKSHGHAH
;
A
#
# COMPACT_ATOMS: atom_id res chain seq x y z
N MET A 1 -57.09 23.40 31.31
CA MET A 1 -55.92 22.61 31.76
C MET A 1 -55.81 21.43 30.79
N LYS A 2 -55.06 21.60 29.71
CA LYS A 2 -53.66 21.18 29.60
C LYS A 2 -53.49 19.65 29.75
N LEU A 3 -54.08 18.88 28.85
CA LEU A 3 -53.54 17.57 28.47
C LEU A 3 -52.93 17.72 27.07
N LEU A 4 -51.87 18.52 27.10
CA LEU A 4 -50.95 18.76 26.02
C LEU A 4 -50.31 17.44 25.61
N THR A 5 -50.48 17.08 24.34
CA THR A 5 -49.38 16.63 23.46
C THR A 5 -48.34 15.75 24.15
N THR A 6 -48.70 14.49 24.41
CA THR A 6 -47.71 13.49 24.84
C THR A 6 -47.29 12.66 23.62
N LEU A 7 -46.27 13.19 22.95
CA LEU A 7 -45.12 12.45 22.45
C LEU A 7 -45.32 11.56 21.20
N THR A 8 -45.43 12.20 20.04
CA THR A 8 -44.85 11.69 18.79
C THR A 8 -43.34 11.51 18.96
N LEU A 9 -42.86 10.28 19.24
CA LEU A 9 -41.44 9.95 19.07
C LEU A 9 -41.18 8.44 18.99
N LEU A 10 -41.53 7.81 17.85
CA LEU A 10 -41.04 6.46 17.52
C LEU A 10 -40.69 6.35 16.02
N ALA A 11 -39.88 7.28 15.54
CA ALA A 11 -39.27 7.18 14.20
C ALA A 11 -37.87 7.79 14.18
N THR A 12 -36.99 7.29 15.05
CA THR A 12 -35.54 7.41 14.85
C THR A 12 -34.97 6.01 14.70
N ILE A 13 -35.29 5.36 13.58
CA ILE A 13 -34.44 4.26 13.10
C ILE A 13 -33.09 4.90 12.85
N ALA A 14 -32.14 4.52 13.71
CA ALA A 14 -30.75 4.90 13.59
C ALA A 14 -30.26 4.45 12.22
N ILE A 15 -30.19 5.39 11.27
CA ILE A 15 -29.25 5.29 10.16
C ILE A 15 -27.89 5.44 10.83
N SER A 16 -27.37 4.33 11.35
CA SER A 16 -25.93 4.18 11.48
C SER A 16 -25.43 4.15 10.05
N SER A 17 -25.11 5.34 9.54
CA SER A 17 -24.18 5.45 8.44
C SER A 17 -22.95 4.71 8.93
N ASN A 18 -22.71 3.52 8.37
CA ASN A 18 -21.41 2.88 8.40
C ASN A 18 -20.48 3.86 7.68
N THR A 19 -20.00 4.87 8.41
CA THR A 19 -18.84 5.62 8.02
C THR A 19 -17.76 4.57 7.97
N LEU A 20 -17.48 4.11 6.76
CA LEU A 20 -16.31 3.32 6.45
C LEU A 20 -15.16 4.22 6.86
N ALA A 21 -14.69 4.01 8.08
CA ALA A 21 -13.49 4.65 8.58
C ALA A 21 -12.43 4.33 7.52
N HIS A 22 -12.04 5.32 6.73
CA HIS A 22 -10.77 5.25 6.03
C HIS A 22 -9.77 4.87 7.11
N GLY A 23 -9.11 3.72 6.97
CA GLY A 23 -8.14 3.17 7.91
C GLY A 23 -6.96 4.13 8.10
N GLY A 24 -7.21 5.22 8.81
CA GLY A 24 -6.31 6.30 9.18
C GLY A 24 -5.90 6.18 10.64
N GLY A 25 -5.97 4.97 11.20
CA GLY A 25 -5.06 4.63 12.27
C GLY A 25 -3.69 4.50 11.65
N HIS A 26 -2.71 5.28 12.10
CA HIS A 26 -1.30 4.94 11.96
C HIS A 26 -1.01 3.66 12.78
N GLY A 27 -1.67 2.56 12.39
CA GLY A 27 -1.39 1.22 12.90
C GLY A 27 -0.03 0.78 12.38
N ALA A 28 0.59 -0.14 13.12
CA ALA A 28 1.86 -0.73 12.73
C ALA A 28 1.84 -1.17 11.27
N MET A 29 2.94 -0.92 10.56
CA MET A 29 3.08 -1.29 9.15
C MET A 29 2.91 -2.81 9.00
N GLY A 30 1.86 -3.20 8.27
CA GLY A 30 1.49 -4.60 8.00
C GLY A 30 1.59 -4.97 6.53
N ALA A 31 1.45 -6.27 6.24
CA ALA A 31 1.55 -6.86 4.91
C ALA A 31 0.69 -6.16 3.85
N ASP A 32 -0.60 -5.96 4.13
CA ASP A 32 -1.54 -5.36 3.16
C ASP A 32 -1.15 -3.93 2.77
N ARG A 33 -0.62 -3.17 3.74
CA ARG A 33 -0.13 -1.83 3.48
C ARG A 33 1.18 -1.86 2.70
N ALA A 34 2.05 -2.85 2.93
CA ALA A 34 3.29 -3.02 2.15
C ALA A 34 2.98 -3.31 0.69
N VAL A 35 2.02 -4.21 0.43
CA VAL A 35 1.52 -4.53 -0.90
C VAL A 35 0.95 -3.30 -1.61
N SER A 36 0.15 -2.50 -0.90
CA SER A 36 -0.43 -1.25 -1.43
C SER A 36 0.63 -0.19 -1.76
N LEU A 37 1.66 -0.05 -0.92
CA LEU A 37 2.78 0.86 -1.17
C LEU A 37 3.64 0.39 -2.34
N ALA A 38 3.88 -0.91 -2.48
CA ALA A 38 4.59 -1.47 -3.63
C ALA A 38 3.86 -1.15 -4.95
N GLN A 39 2.53 -1.33 -4.99
CA GLN A 39 1.74 -0.94 -6.17
C GLN A 39 1.82 0.56 -6.44
N THR A 40 1.69 1.38 -5.40
CA THR A 40 1.77 2.84 -5.52
C THR A 40 3.14 3.26 -6.08
N SER A 41 4.21 2.67 -5.58
CA SER A 41 5.58 2.90 -6.06
C SER A 41 5.72 2.52 -7.53
N ALA A 42 5.22 1.34 -7.94
CA ALA A 42 5.24 0.92 -9.35
C ALA A 42 4.53 1.94 -10.27
N LYS A 43 3.37 2.46 -9.85
CA LYS A 43 2.65 3.51 -10.59
C LYS A 43 3.44 4.80 -10.66
N MET A 44 4.01 5.27 -9.55
CA MET A 44 4.85 6.46 -9.51
C MET A 44 6.07 6.35 -10.43
N LEU A 45 6.69 5.18 -10.46
CA LEU A 45 7.85 4.92 -11.31
C LEU A 45 7.54 4.95 -12.81
N THR A 46 6.26 4.86 -13.21
CA THR A 46 5.87 5.08 -14.62
C THR A 46 5.97 6.53 -15.06
N PHE A 47 5.96 7.48 -14.12
CA PHE A 47 6.07 8.91 -14.41
C PHE A 47 7.53 9.35 -14.43
N LYS A 48 8.32 8.96 -13.42
CA LYS A 48 9.75 9.26 -13.30
C LYS A 48 10.48 8.21 -12.46
N SER A 49 11.80 8.10 -12.58
CA SER A 49 12.59 7.08 -11.87
C SER A 49 12.69 7.23 -10.36
N HIS A 50 12.43 8.43 -9.80
CA HIS A 50 12.57 8.69 -8.35
C HIS A 50 13.92 8.24 -7.75
N ASN A 51 15.01 8.31 -8.53
CA ASN A 51 16.35 7.83 -8.18
C ASN A 51 16.42 6.31 -7.85
N MET A 52 15.42 5.53 -8.25
CA MET A 52 15.46 4.07 -8.17
C MET A 52 16.35 3.49 -9.27
N SER A 53 17.06 2.41 -8.96
CA SER A 53 17.98 1.72 -9.87
C SER A 53 17.30 1.15 -11.12
N VAL A 54 16.04 0.71 -10.99
CA VAL A 54 15.20 0.24 -12.11
C VAL A 54 14.81 1.34 -13.10
N GLY A 55 15.10 2.61 -12.79
CA GLY A 55 14.76 3.73 -13.65
C GLY A 55 13.26 3.99 -13.75
N LYS A 56 12.85 4.64 -14.84
CA LYS A 56 11.44 4.87 -15.15
C LYS A 56 10.84 3.59 -15.72
N LEU A 57 9.72 3.15 -15.15
CA LEU A 57 9.01 1.96 -15.60
C LEU A 57 8.14 2.25 -16.83
N ASP A 58 7.86 1.20 -17.60
CA ASP A 58 6.93 1.26 -18.72
C ASP A 58 5.50 1.66 -18.24
N PRO A 59 4.75 2.50 -18.97
CA PRO A 59 3.40 2.92 -18.59
C PRO A 59 2.40 1.79 -18.33
N SER A 60 2.63 0.59 -18.85
CA SER A 60 1.80 -0.59 -18.58
C SER A 60 1.76 -0.98 -17.10
N TRP A 61 2.74 -0.57 -16.29
CA TRP A 61 2.73 -0.76 -14.85
C TRP A 61 1.56 -0.06 -14.15
N ASN A 62 0.96 0.97 -14.74
CA ASN A 62 -0.26 1.60 -14.21
C ASN A 62 -1.47 0.66 -14.22
N LYS A 63 -1.45 -0.39 -15.05
CA LYS A 63 -2.53 -1.36 -15.23
C LYS A 63 -2.37 -2.60 -14.36
N VAL A 64 -1.22 -2.76 -13.70
CA VAL A 64 -0.97 -3.91 -12.81
C VAL A 64 -1.79 -3.73 -11.52
N LYS A 65 -2.70 -4.67 -11.29
CA LYS A 65 -3.65 -4.60 -10.18
C LYS A 65 -3.04 -5.05 -8.86
N LEU A 66 -3.67 -4.67 -7.74
CA LEU A 66 -3.13 -4.91 -6.41
C LEU A 66 -2.96 -6.41 -6.13
N GLU A 67 -3.86 -7.24 -6.65
CA GLU A 67 -3.85 -8.71 -6.48
C GLU A 67 -2.66 -9.38 -7.18
N GLN A 68 -1.96 -8.66 -8.07
CA GLN A 68 -0.73 -9.12 -8.71
C GLN A 68 0.53 -8.79 -7.90
N PHE A 69 0.39 -8.03 -6.81
CA PHE A 69 1.45 -7.76 -5.85
C PHE A 69 1.32 -8.75 -4.70
N ILE A 70 2.34 -9.58 -4.52
CA ILE A 70 2.35 -10.71 -3.60
C ILE A 70 3.46 -10.48 -2.59
N LEU A 71 3.12 -10.50 -1.30
CA LEU A 71 4.14 -10.55 -0.24
C LEU A 71 4.90 -11.87 -0.35
N VAL A 72 6.23 -11.81 -0.48
CA VAL A 72 7.08 -13.00 -0.58
C VAL A 72 8.00 -13.16 0.63
N GLU A 73 8.29 -12.08 1.36
CA GLU A 73 9.06 -12.13 2.59
C GLU A 73 8.60 -11.04 3.56
N GLU A 74 8.56 -11.38 4.85
CA GLU A 74 8.42 -10.44 5.95
C GLU A 74 9.56 -10.64 6.94
N SER A 75 10.25 -9.55 7.28
CA SER A 75 11.31 -9.52 8.27
C SER A 75 11.02 -8.49 9.37
N LYS A 76 11.91 -8.39 10.35
CA LYS A 76 11.81 -7.36 11.41
C LYS A 76 11.94 -5.93 10.86
N GLU A 77 12.65 -5.76 9.75
CA GLU A 77 13.03 -4.45 9.23
C GLU A 77 12.20 -4.04 8.01
N ASN A 78 11.73 -5.01 7.22
CA ASN A 78 11.10 -4.76 5.94
C ASN A 78 10.15 -5.88 5.50
N PHE A 79 9.48 -5.63 4.39
CA PHE A 79 8.72 -6.56 3.58
C PHE A 79 9.32 -6.61 2.18
N ILE A 80 9.30 -7.77 1.55
CA ILE A 80 9.57 -7.92 0.13
C ILE A 80 8.26 -8.28 -0.57
N VAL A 81 7.85 -7.42 -1.51
CA VAL A 81 6.66 -7.63 -2.35
C VAL A 81 7.12 -7.90 -3.76
N LYS A 82 6.58 -8.93 -4.41
CA LYS A 82 6.84 -9.28 -5.80
C LYS A 82 5.63 -8.94 -6.67
N ALA A 83 5.86 -8.40 -7.86
CA ALA A 83 4.82 -8.29 -8.89
C ALA A 83 5.37 -8.59 -10.28
N THR A 84 4.54 -9.21 -11.11
CA THR A 84 4.86 -9.48 -12.52
C THR A 84 3.89 -8.74 -13.42
N ASN A 85 4.42 -7.87 -14.26
CA ASN A 85 3.70 -7.21 -15.34
C ASN A 85 3.71 -8.11 -16.58
N LYS A 86 2.56 -8.73 -16.85
CA LYS A 86 2.40 -9.65 -18.00
C LYS A 86 2.44 -8.93 -19.36
N ALA A 87 2.24 -7.61 -19.41
CA ALA A 87 2.25 -6.87 -20.67
C ALA A 87 3.65 -6.77 -21.28
N ASN A 88 4.69 -6.75 -20.43
CA ASN A 88 6.08 -6.63 -20.84
C ASN A 88 6.98 -7.75 -20.27
N ASN A 89 6.39 -8.75 -19.62
CA ASN A 89 7.07 -9.87 -18.95
C ASN A 89 8.10 -9.46 -17.89
N GLN A 90 7.98 -8.26 -17.32
CA GLN A 90 8.87 -7.78 -16.27
C GLN A 90 8.39 -8.21 -14.89
N THR A 91 9.30 -8.76 -14.08
CA THR A 91 9.05 -9.03 -12.66
C THR A 91 9.89 -8.08 -11.81
N LEU A 92 9.25 -7.46 -10.82
CA LEU A 92 9.90 -6.56 -9.88
C LEU A 92 9.68 -7.01 -8.45
N TYR A 93 10.67 -6.73 -7.62
CA TYR A 93 10.67 -6.88 -6.19
C TYR A 93 10.78 -5.50 -5.54
N PHE A 94 9.98 -5.25 -4.51
CA PHE A 94 9.88 -3.99 -3.80
C PHE A 94 10.26 -4.23 -2.34
N LYS A 95 11.31 -3.57 -1.88
CA LYS A 95 11.73 -3.59 -0.47
C LYS A 95 11.04 -2.46 0.27
N VAL A 96 10.02 -2.80 1.07
CA VAL A 96 9.19 -1.84 1.81
C VAL A 96 9.61 -1.86 3.29
N GLY A 97 10.08 -0.75 3.82
CA GLY A 97 10.44 -0.62 5.24
C GLY A 97 9.22 -0.69 6.15
N LYS A 98 9.43 -1.10 7.41
CA LYS A 98 8.39 -1.06 8.47
C LYS A 98 7.95 0.36 8.85
N ASP A 99 8.64 1.38 8.36
CA ASP A 99 8.29 2.79 8.44
C ASP A 99 7.37 3.27 7.29
N GLY A 100 7.09 2.40 6.30
CA GLY A 100 6.31 2.73 5.11
C GLY A 100 7.12 3.33 3.96
N SER A 101 8.46 3.34 4.05
CA SER A 101 9.32 3.70 2.92
C SER A 101 9.39 2.57 1.88
N VAL A 102 9.51 2.90 0.59
CA VAL A 102 9.93 1.91 -0.43
C VAL A 102 11.39 2.21 -0.75
N ASN A 103 12.29 1.41 -0.20
CA ASN A 103 13.72 1.69 -0.17
C ASN A 103 14.45 1.28 -1.45
N GLU A 104 13.97 0.21 -2.09
CA GLU A 104 14.59 -0.34 -3.29
C GLU A 104 13.55 -1.06 -4.14
N VAL A 105 13.71 -0.97 -5.45
CA VAL A 105 12.95 -1.74 -6.45
C VAL A 105 13.98 -2.37 -7.39
N SER A 106 13.85 -3.67 -7.63
CA SER A 106 14.83 -4.45 -8.40
C SER A 106 14.15 -5.58 -9.18
N GLU A 107 14.79 -6.08 -10.23
CA GLU A 107 14.37 -7.29 -10.95
C GLU A 107 14.82 -8.59 -10.25
N SER A 108 15.71 -8.47 -9.26
CA SER A 108 16.11 -9.57 -8.36
C SER A 108 15.57 -9.35 -6.95
N SER A 109 15.27 -10.45 -6.26
CA SER A 109 14.96 -10.46 -4.82
C SER A 109 16.20 -10.29 -3.94
N ASP A 110 17.41 -10.34 -4.51
CA ASP A 110 18.67 -10.26 -3.78
C ASP A 110 19.01 -8.81 -3.41
N PHE A 111 18.29 -8.28 -2.43
CA PHE A 111 18.58 -6.97 -1.88
C PHE A 111 19.85 -7.05 -1.03
N LYS A 112 20.91 -6.33 -1.46
CA LYS A 112 22.11 -6.21 -0.62
C LYS A 112 21.70 -5.56 0.70
N LYS A 113 22.16 -6.12 1.83
CA LYS A 113 22.11 -5.43 3.12
C LYS A 113 22.98 -4.19 2.99
N SER A 114 22.36 -3.02 2.86
CA SER A 114 23.05 -1.74 3.00
C SER A 114 23.69 -1.73 4.38
N HIS A 115 25.01 -1.98 4.43
CA HIS A 115 25.77 -1.83 5.65
C HIS A 115 25.87 -0.33 5.87
N GLY A 116 25.34 0.13 7.01
CA GLY A 116 25.42 1.52 7.42
C GLY A 116 26.87 1.98 7.33
N HIS A 117 27.08 3.08 6.60
CA HIS A 117 28.35 3.79 6.67
C HIS A 117 28.45 4.39 8.07
N ALA A 118 29.28 3.77 8.90
CA ALA A 118 29.89 4.44 10.03
C ALA A 118 30.79 5.53 9.47
N HIS A 119 30.43 6.78 9.72
CA HIS A 119 31.32 7.94 9.68
C HIS A 119 31.24 8.63 11.03
#